data_AF-A0A536QFS0-F1
#
_entry.id   AF-A0A536QFS0-F1
#
_cell.length_a   1.000
_cell.length_b   1.000
_cell.length_c   1.000
_cell.angle_alpha   90.00
_cell.angle_beta   90.00
_cell.angle_gamma   90.00
#
_symmetry.space_group_name_H-M   'P 1'
#
loop_
_entity.id
_entity.type
_entity.pdbx_description
1 polymer ?
#
loop_
_entity_poly.entity_id
_entity_poly.type
_entity_poly.pdbx_seq_one_letter_code
_entity_poly.pdbx_strand_id
1 'polypeptide(L)'
;MHWAEGAEGRGALLVGDTITVVPDIRFVSFMRSYPNLIPLAANEIRRIVERVRPYRFDRIYGGWWDRVMPAGGIKAIERSASRYLRWIGADARG
;
A
#
# COMPACT_ATOMS: atom_id res chain seq x y z
N MET A 1 -9.71 -5.15 -1.17
CA MET A 1 -10.33 -6.11 -2.11
C MET A 1 -9.47 -6.20 -3.34
N HIS A 2 -9.15 -7.40 -3.82
CA HIS A 2 -8.45 -7.61 -5.10
C HIS A 2 -9.49 -7.89 -6.19
N TRP A 3 -9.35 -7.24 -7.35
CA TRP A 3 -10.16 -7.46 -8.54
C TRP A 3 -9.24 -7.84 -9.69
N ALA A 4 -9.21 -9.12 -10.06
CA ALA A 4 -8.24 -9.67 -11.02
C ALA A 4 -8.45 -9.14 -12.44
N GLU A 5 -9.69 -8.99 -12.88
CA GLU A 5 -10.05 -8.51 -14.23
C GLU A 5 -10.07 -6.97 -14.33
N GLY A 6 -9.91 -6.27 -13.22
CA GLY A 6 -9.88 -4.81 -13.17
C GLY A 6 -8.70 -4.21 -13.92
N ALA A 7 -8.77 -2.89 -14.15
CA ALA A 7 -7.71 -2.12 -14.81
C ALA A 7 -7.29 -2.73 -16.17
N GLU A 8 -8.27 -2.96 -17.05
CA GLU A 8 -8.06 -3.54 -18.39
C GLU A 8 -7.41 -4.94 -18.32
N GLY A 9 -7.80 -5.77 -17.34
CA GLY A 9 -7.25 -7.11 -17.13
C GLY A 9 -5.85 -7.15 -16.50
N ARG A 10 -5.29 -6.00 -16.08
CA ARG A 10 -4.00 -5.93 -15.37
C ARG A 10 -4.12 -6.14 -13.85
N GLY A 11 -5.35 -6.20 -13.36
CA GLY A 11 -5.69 -6.37 -11.95
C GLY A 11 -5.66 -5.05 -11.18
N ALA A 12 -6.56 -4.94 -10.21
CA ALA A 12 -6.70 -3.79 -9.34
C ALA A 12 -6.77 -4.20 -7.87
N LEU A 13 -6.20 -3.37 -7.01
CA LEU A 13 -6.37 -3.46 -5.56
C LEU A 13 -7.16 -2.25 -5.07
N LEU A 14 -8.31 -2.49 -4.44
CA LEU A 14 -9.10 -1.46 -3.77
C LEU A 14 -8.74 -1.49 -2.29
N VAL A 15 -8.29 -0.34 -1.79
CA VAL A 15 -7.78 -0.18 -0.43
C VAL A 15 -8.54 0.91 0.31
N GLY A 16 -8.65 0.73 1.63
CA GLY A 16 -9.18 1.73 2.55
C GLY A 16 -8.05 2.51 3.23
N ASP A 17 -8.33 3.02 4.42
CA ASP A 17 -7.40 3.75 5.26
C ASP A 17 -6.16 2.94 5.70
N THR A 18 -6.31 1.62 5.90
CA THR A 18 -5.17 0.75 6.27
C THR A 18 -4.00 0.83 5.29
N ILE A 19 -4.28 0.92 3.98
CA ILE A 19 -3.28 1.19 2.94
C ILE A 19 -3.74 2.45 2.20
N THR A 20 -3.28 3.61 2.66
CA THR A 20 -3.73 4.88 2.08
C THR A 20 -2.81 5.28 0.93
N VAL A 21 -3.35 5.42 -0.29
CA VAL A 21 -2.65 6.10 -1.39
C VAL A 21 -2.48 7.58 -1.00
N VAL A 22 -1.24 8.06 -0.98
CA VAL A 22 -0.89 9.42 -0.54
C VAL A 22 -0.91 10.41 -1.71
N PRO A 23 -0.80 11.74 -1.49
CA PRO A 23 -0.83 12.72 -2.58
C PRO A 23 0.21 12.48 -3.68
N ASP A 24 1.40 12.03 -3.31
CA ASP A 24 2.32 11.41 -4.27
C ASP A 24 1.84 9.99 -4.57
N ILE A 25 0.96 9.87 -5.57
CA ILE A 25 0.26 8.64 -5.97
C ILE A 25 1.17 7.48 -6.35
N ARG A 26 2.49 7.67 -6.35
CA ARG A 26 3.50 6.62 -6.49
C ARG A 26 3.77 5.88 -5.18
N PHE A 27 3.16 6.30 -4.06
CA PHE A 27 3.37 5.72 -2.74
C PHE A 27 2.06 5.49 -1.98
N VAL A 28 2.16 4.66 -0.94
CA VAL A 28 1.11 4.44 0.06
C VAL A 28 1.65 4.71 1.47
N SER A 29 0.74 4.89 2.43
CA SER A 29 1.02 4.87 3.86
C SER A 29 0.23 3.74 4.53
N PHE A 30 0.62 3.36 5.75
CA PHE A 30 0.05 2.24 6.50
C PHE A 30 -0.51 2.72 7.84
N MET A 31 -1.83 2.77 7.97
CA MET A 31 -2.48 3.46 9.09
C MET A 31 -3.32 2.51 9.94
N ARG A 32 -3.20 2.64 11.26
CA ARG A 32 -4.16 2.05 12.21
C ARG A 32 -5.41 2.92 12.32
N SER A 33 -5.21 4.24 12.26
CA SER A 33 -6.29 5.23 12.25
C SER A 33 -5.85 6.39 11.37
N TYR A 34 -6.37 6.44 10.15
CA TYR A 34 -6.09 7.57 9.25
C TYR A 34 -6.63 8.91 9.78
N PRO A 35 -7.87 9.01 10.33
CA PRO A 35 -8.38 10.27 10.86
C PRO A 35 -7.51 10.89 11.95
N ASN A 36 -6.88 10.06 12.78
CA ASN A 36 -6.00 10.50 13.87
C ASN A 36 -4.51 10.42 13.51
N LEU A 37 -4.19 10.09 12.25
CA LEU A 37 -2.83 9.95 11.74
C LEU A 37 -1.95 8.97 12.56
N ILE A 38 -2.55 7.90 13.08
CA ILE A 38 -1.84 6.86 13.85
C ILE A 38 -1.35 5.77 12.90
N PRO A 39 -0.03 5.55 12.76
CA PRO A 39 0.51 4.55 11.86
C PRO A 39 0.39 3.13 12.42
N LEU A 40 0.54 2.13 11.55
CA LEU A 40 0.71 0.74 11.94
C LEU A 40 2.12 0.45 12.50
N ALA A 41 2.21 -0.57 13.35
CA ALA A 41 3.48 -1.10 13.83
C ALA A 41 4.22 -1.87 12.72
N ALA A 42 5.54 -1.98 12.85
CA ALA A 42 6.41 -2.57 11.83
C ALA A 42 6.02 -4.02 11.44
N ASN A 43 5.62 -4.84 12.40
CA ASN A 43 5.16 -6.21 12.18
C ASN A 43 3.88 -6.26 11.33
N GLU A 44 2.91 -5.39 11.59
CA GLU A 44 1.67 -5.31 10.83
C GLU A 44 1.92 -4.85 9.39
N ILE A 45 2.83 -3.89 9.17
CA ILE A 45 3.21 -3.45 7.82
C ILE A 45 3.81 -4.63 7.03
N ARG A 46 4.73 -5.39 7.63
CA ARG A 46 5.32 -6.58 6.98
C ARG A 46 4.23 -7.61 6.65
N ARG A 47 3.31 -7.87 7.59
CA ARG A 47 2.20 -8.80 7.39
C ARG A 47 1.29 -8.38 6.24
N ILE A 48 1.01 -7.08 6.11
CA ILE A 48 0.24 -6.53 4.98
C ILE A 48 0.96 -6.82 3.67
N VAL A 49 2.26 -6.50 3.57
CA VAL A 49 3.07 -6.75 2.36
C VAL A 49 3.01 -8.22 1.96
N GLU A 50 3.25 -9.14 2.90
CA GLU A 50 3.18 -10.58 2.63
C GLU A 50 1.78 -11.04 2.21
N ARG A 51 0.72 -10.44 2.76
CA ARG A 51 -0.66 -10.78 2.40
C ARG A 51 -1.04 -10.32 0.99
N VAL A 52 -0.51 -9.18 0.54
CA VAL A 52 -0.86 -8.62 -0.78
C VAL A 52 0.05 -9.12 -1.90
N ARG A 53 1.28 -9.55 -1.58
CA ARG A 53 2.27 -10.03 -2.56
C ARG A 53 1.76 -11.10 -3.53
N PRO A 54 0.94 -12.09 -3.13
CA PRO A 54 0.45 -13.11 -4.05
C PRO A 54 -0.53 -12.60 -5.12
N TYR A 55 -1.13 -11.43 -4.92
CA TYR A 55 -2.09 -10.89 -5.87
C TYR A 55 -1.39 -10.17 -7.02
N ARG A 56 -1.82 -10.45 -8.24
CA ARG A 56 -1.42 -9.69 -9.43
C ARG A 56 -2.32 -8.47 -9.59
N PHE A 57 -1.76 -7.27 -9.43
CA PHE A 57 -2.46 -6.01 -9.68
C PHE A 57 -1.48 -4.92 -10.09
N ASP A 58 -1.92 -4.09 -11.03
CA ASP A 58 -1.15 -2.95 -11.52
C ASP A 58 -1.67 -1.63 -10.93
N ARG A 59 -2.98 -1.49 -10.80
CA ARG A 59 -3.64 -0.27 -10.31
C ARG A 59 -4.04 -0.39 -8.85
N ILE A 60 -3.92 0.70 -8.09
CA ILE A 60 -4.44 0.80 -6.72
C ILE A 60 -5.46 1.94 -6.65
N TYR A 61 -6.65 1.63 -6.15
CA TYR A 61 -7.70 2.61 -5.87
C TYR A 61 -7.76 2.86 -4.36
N GLY A 62 -7.41 4.08 -3.94
CA GLY A 62 -7.52 4.52 -2.55
C GLY A 62 -8.94 4.92 -2.15
N GLY A 63 -9.11 5.36 -0.91
CA GLY A 63 -10.40 5.80 -0.36
C GLY A 63 -10.92 7.16 -0.87
N TRP A 64 -10.18 7.83 -1.76
CA TRP A 64 -10.53 9.14 -2.30
C TRP A 64 -10.39 9.15 -3.82
N TRP A 65 -11.21 9.95 -4.51
CA TRP A 65 -11.29 9.97 -5.97
C TRP A 65 -9.98 10.40 -6.65
N ASP A 66 -9.19 11.26 -6.01
CA ASP A 66 -7.88 11.75 -6.48
C ASP A 66 -6.70 10.88 -6.00
N ARG A 67 -6.98 9.77 -5.31
CA ARG A 67 -5.98 8.86 -4.73
C ARG A 67 -5.97 7.53 -5.47
N VAL A 68 -5.69 7.62 -6.76
CA VAL A 68 -5.54 6.46 -7.65
C VAL A 68 -4.10 6.36 -8.13
N MET A 69 -3.47 5.22 -7.86
CA MET A 69 -2.18 4.87 -8.43
C MET A 69 -2.41 4.14 -9.74
N PRO A 70 -2.05 4.72 -10.90
CA PRO A 70 -2.46 4.20 -12.20
C PRO A 70 -1.74 2.89 -12.58
N ALA A 71 -0.52 2.69 -12.08
CA ALA A 71 0.35 1.55 -12.41
C ALA A 71 1.39 1.28 -11.31
N GLY A 72 1.98 0.08 -11.33
CA GLY A 72 3.07 -0.31 -10.44
C GLY A 72 2.65 -0.74 -9.03
N GLY A 73 1.42 -1.22 -8.87
CA GLY A 73 0.76 -1.51 -7.60
C GLY A 73 1.64 -2.18 -6.55
N ILE A 74 1.99 -3.46 -6.71
CA ILE A 74 2.76 -4.17 -5.68
C ILE A 74 4.12 -3.50 -5.38
N LYS A 75 4.82 -3.03 -6.43
CA LYS A 75 6.12 -2.35 -6.28
C LYS A 75 6.00 -1.08 -5.45
N ALA A 76 4.89 -0.37 -5.54
CA ALA A 76 4.67 0.84 -4.75
C ALA A 76 4.38 0.54 -3.29
N ILE A 77 3.64 -0.55 -2.99
CA ILE A 77 3.43 -1.02 -1.61
C ILE A 77 4.78 -1.41 -1.00
N GLU A 78 5.56 -2.24 -1.69
CA GLU A 78 6.88 -2.69 -1.20
C GLU A 78 7.83 -1.52 -0.99
N ARG A 79 7.96 -0.61 -1.96
CA ARG A 79 8.79 0.59 -1.84
C ARG A 79 8.37 1.47 -0.67
N SER A 80 7.06 1.63 -0.45
CA SER A 80 6.53 2.44 0.64
C SER A 80 6.79 1.80 1.99
N ALA A 81 6.61 0.48 2.10
CA ALA A 81 6.89 -0.29 3.31
C ALA A 81 8.38 -0.24 3.65
N SER A 82 9.26 -0.50 2.68
CA SER A 82 10.71 -0.40 2.88
C SER A 82 11.13 1.00 3.31
N ARG A 83 10.58 2.05 2.68
CA ARG A 83 10.84 3.44 3.08
C ARG A 83 10.41 3.69 4.52
N TYR A 84 9.18 3.31 4.88
CA TYR A 84 8.64 3.52 6.22
C TYR A 84 9.43 2.76 7.29
N LEU A 85 9.70 1.48 7.07
CA LEU A 85 10.44 0.62 8.01
C LEU A 85 11.86 1.15 8.27
N ARG A 86 12.57 1.63 7.24
CA ARG A 86 13.87 2.30 7.41
C ARG A 86 13.76 3.54 8.30
N TRP A 87 12.77 4.40 8.05
CA TRP A 87 12.60 5.64 8.82
C TRP A 87 12.35 5.41 10.31
N ILE A 88 11.68 4.33 10.67
CA ILE A 88 11.41 3.99 12.08
C ILE A 88 12.46 3.05 12.69
N GLY A 89 13.60 2.82 12.00
CA GLY A 89 14.68 1.95 12.48
C GLY A 89 14.29 0.46 12.59
N ALA A 90 13.32 0.04 11.78
CA ALA A 90 12.80 -1.32 11.74
C ALA A 90 13.15 -2.06 10.43
N ASP A 91 14.05 -1.55 9.60
CA ASP A 91 14.73 -2.43 8.65
C ASP A 91 15.56 -3.44 9.44
N ALA A 92 15.66 -4.67 8.92
CA ALA A 92 16.57 -5.64 9.52
C ALA A 92 17.95 -4.99 9.51
N ARG A 93 18.46 -4.63 10.69
CA ARG A 93 19.90 -4.44 10.85
C ARG A 93 20.54 -5.72 10.31
N GLY A 94 21.28 -5.58 9.22
CA GLY A 94 22.26 -6.57 8.82
C GLY A 94 23.31 -6.74 9.92
#